data_AF-A0A954V697-F1
#
_entry.id   AF-A0A954V697-F1
#
_cell.length_a   1.000
_cell.length_b   1.000
_cell.length_c   1.000
_cell.angle_alpha   90.00
_cell.angle_beta   90.00
_cell.angle_gamma   90.00
#
_symmetry.space_group_name_H-M   'P 1'
#
loop_
_entity.id
_entity.type
_entity.pdbx_description
1 polymer ?
#
loop_
_entity_poly.entity_id
_entity_poly.type
_entity_poly.pdbx_seq_one_letter_code
_entity_poly.pdbx_strand_id
1 'polypeptide(L)'
;MHNSYWKLTGLFLLFLFLEPATVRGQDADGPDNLELAKKIHALIVEKSQIHQAEEMQDYESEVPLTGAKYSMVKIPGGTFRMGSPADEANRQENEGPQVEVSVKPFWMGRFEVTWDEYEPYMVTAPDRKKNGARVDYDPHKHTMVDAVCQPTKPYTEMSFGMGQRGFPAISMTQHAANKYCQWLSAQTGHFYRLPTEAEWEYA
;
A
#
# COMPACT_ATOMS: atom_id res chain seq x y z
N MET A 1 -33.66 -10.43 2.82
CA MET A 1 -33.07 -11.79 2.77
C MET A 1 -32.25 -11.89 1.49
N HIS A 2 -31.13 -12.62 1.49
CA HIS A 2 -30.07 -12.62 0.46
C HIS A 2 -29.35 -11.25 0.34
N ASN A 3 -28.04 -11.06 0.59
CA ASN A 3 -26.82 -11.89 0.74
C ASN A 3 -25.97 -12.10 -0.53
N SER A 4 -24.66 -12.21 -0.32
CA SER A 4 -23.53 -12.24 -1.28
C SER A 4 -23.02 -10.82 -1.60
N TYR A 5 -21.87 -10.33 -1.10
CA TYR A 5 -20.49 -10.86 -1.09
C TYR A 5 -19.89 -11.11 -2.48
N TRP A 6 -18.94 -10.25 -2.88
CA TRP A 6 -17.64 -10.65 -3.41
C TRP A 6 -16.58 -9.63 -2.97
N LYS A 7 -15.34 -10.10 -2.72
CA LYS A 7 -14.14 -9.26 -2.62
C LYS A 7 -13.27 -9.56 -3.84
N LEU A 8 -12.49 -8.59 -4.30
CA LEU A 8 -11.11 -8.84 -4.71
C LEU A 8 -10.24 -7.67 -4.26
N THR A 9 -8.98 -7.96 -3.92
CA THR A 9 -8.02 -6.99 -3.37
C THR A 9 -6.72 -7.10 -4.15
N GLY A 10 -6.44 -6.08 -4.96
CA GLY A 10 -5.10 -5.73 -5.43
C GLY A 10 -4.54 -4.59 -4.57
N LEU A 11 -3.22 -4.49 -4.48
CA LEU A 11 -2.52 -3.64 -3.51
C LEU A 11 -1.32 -3.01 -4.20
N PHE A 12 -1.21 -1.67 -4.25
CA PHE A 12 0.03 -1.00 -4.66
C PHE A 12 0.56 0.11 -3.77
N LEU A 13 1.87 0.25 -3.94
CA LEU A 13 2.75 1.32 -3.51
C LEU A 13 2.66 2.54 -4.44
N LEU A 14 2.69 3.73 -3.84
CA LEU A 14 2.84 5.03 -4.49
C LEU A 14 3.43 6.02 -3.46
N PHE A 15 4.58 6.68 -3.74
CA PHE A 15 5.13 7.80 -2.93
C PHE A 15 4.85 9.15 -3.59
N LEU A 16 4.55 10.17 -2.76
CA LEU A 16 4.35 11.57 -3.14
C LEU A 16 4.56 12.43 -1.90
N PHE A 17 5.22 13.60 -1.99
CA PHE A 17 5.52 14.41 -0.80
C PHE A 17 5.53 15.92 -1.07
N LEU A 18 4.40 16.60 -0.80
CA LEU A 18 4.34 17.86 -0.05
C LEU A 18 2.90 18.15 0.37
N GLU A 19 2.74 18.66 1.59
CA GLU A 19 1.49 18.89 2.34
C GLU A 19 0.64 17.63 2.66
N PRO A 20 0.19 17.45 3.91
CA PRO A 20 -0.61 16.30 4.30
C PRO A 20 -2.07 16.45 3.86
N ALA A 21 -2.56 15.55 3.01
CA ALA A 21 -3.99 15.32 2.90
C ALA A 21 -4.50 14.85 4.27
N THR A 22 -5.36 15.65 4.92
CA THR A 22 -5.86 15.35 6.27
C THR A 22 -6.83 14.17 6.24
N VAL A 23 -6.31 12.94 6.37
CA VAL A 23 -7.10 11.71 6.44
C VAL A 23 -7.96 11.74 7.71
N ARG A 24 -9.20 12.20 7.58
CA ARG A 24 -10.21 12.22 8.66
C ARG A 24 -10.82 10.82 8.88
N GLY A 25 -9.97 9.84 9.16
CA GLY A 25 -10.37 8.53 9.69
C GLY A 25 -10.26 8.53 11.21
N GLN A 26 -11.34 8.26 11.93
CA GLN A 26 -11.41 8.41 13.40
C GLN A 26 -10.66 7.32 14.18
N ASP A 27 -10.00 6.39 13.49
CA ASP A 27 -9.22 5.28 14.08
C ASP A 27 -7.70 5.58 14.20
N ALA A 28 -7.27 6.80 13.86
CA ALA A 28 -5.86 7.18 13.87
C ALA A 28 -5.28 7.47 15.27
N ASP A 29 -6.13 7.90 16.22
CA ASP A 29 -5.73 8.56 17.47
C ASP A 29 -5.23 7.62 18.59
N GLY A 30 -4.67 6.47 18.22
CA GLY A 30 -3.88 5.64 19.14
C GLY A 30 -2.50 6.28 19.37
N PRO A 31 -2.05 6.54 20.61
CA PRO A 31 -0.79 7.25 20.86
C PRO A 31 0.43 6.54 20.25
N ASP A 32 0.43 5.20 20.27
CA ASP A 32 1.49 4.37 19.69
C ASP A 32 1.57 4.50 18.15
N ASN A 33 0.41 4.62 17.47
CA ASN A 33 0.36 4.86 16.02
C ASN A 33 0.95 6.23 15.68
N LEU A 34 0.69 7.26 16.48
CA LEU A 34 1.18 8.62 16.25
C LEU A 34 2.70 8.72 16.40
N GLU A 35 3.28 8.10 17.44
CA GLU A 35 4.75 8.08 17.62
C GLU A 35 5.45 7.21 16.56
N LEU A 36 4.83 6.11 16.12
CA LEU A 36 5.34 5.33 14.98
C LEU A 36 5.29 6.13 13.67
N ALA A 37 4.19 6.82 13.40
CA ALA A 37 4.02 7.66 12.21
C ALA A 37 5.05 8.81 12.18
N LYS A 38 5.30 9.48 13.31
CA LYS A 38 6.36 10.50 13.44
C LYS A 38 7.74 9.96 13.10
N LYS A 39 8.09 8.76 13.58
CA LYS A 39 9.40 8.12 13.32
C LYS A 39 9.58 7.73 11.86
N ILE A 40 8.55 7.14 11.25
CA ILE A 40 8.55 6.83 9.81
C ILE A 40 8.64 8.13 9.00
N HIS A 41 7.88 9.17 9.35
CA HIS A 41 7.95 10.50 8.71
C HIS A 41 9.33 11.16 8.83
N ALA A 42 10.03 11.02 9.96
CA ALA A 42 11.40 11.52 10.10
C ALA A 42 12.38 10.78 9.18
N LEU A 43 12.35 9.45 9.17
CA LEU A 43 13.16 8.60 8.28
C LEU A 43 12.90 8.92 6.79
N ILE A 44 11.65 9.25 6.45
CA ILE A 44 11.23 9.70 5.13
C ILE A 44 11.90 11.02 4.76
N VAL A 45 11.78 12.04 5.61
CA VAL A 45 12.33 13.38 5.33
C VAL A 45 13.86 13.33 5.26
N GLU A 46 14.51 12.46 6.03
CA GLU A 46 15.95 12.20 5.97
C GLU A 46 16.40 11.55 4.65
N LYS A 47 15.60 10.63 4.08
CA LYS A 47 15.95 9.87 2.87
C LYS A 47 15.37 10.42 1.56
N SER A 48 14.45 11.39 1.62
CA SER A 48 13.78 11.96 0.45
C SER A 48 14.71 12.87 -0.36
N GLN A 49 15.48 12.30 -1.29
CA GLN A 49 16.43 13.05 -2.14
C GLN A 49 15.79 13.75 -3.34
N ILE A 50 14.59 13.34 -3.76
CA ILE A 50 13.88 13.93 -4.91
C ILE A 50 12.93 15.02 -4.38
N HIS A 51 12.96 16.19 -4.99
CA HIS A 51 12.16 17.35 -4.57
C HIS A 51 11.33 17.96 -5.71
N GLN A 52 11.64 17.65 -6.98
CA GLN A 52 10.92 18.16 -8.14
C GLN A 52 10.35 17.02 -9.01
N ALA A 53 9.29 17.32 -9.78
CA ALA A 53 8.60 16.34 -10.60
C ALA A 53 9.42 15.92 -11.82
N GLU A 54 10.29 16.81 -12.27
CA GLU A 54 11.19 16.69 -13.41
C GLU A 54 12.28 15.64 -13.12
N GLU A 55 12.77 15.63 -11.88
CA GLU A 55 13.80 14.71 -11.36
C GLU A 55 13.31 13.25 -11.22
N MET A 56 11.99 13.04 -11.09
CA MET A 56 11.41 11.71 -11.00
C MET A 56 11.74 10.87 -12.25
N GLN A 57 12.11 9.61 -12.06
CA GLN A 57 12.32 8.62 -13.12
C GLN A 57 11.74 7.28 -12.68
N ASP A 58 11.53 6.37 -13.63
CA ASP A 58 11.21 4.97 -13.31
C ASP A 58 12.34 4.35 -12.47
N TYR A 59 12.00 3.56 -11.46
CA TYR A 59 12.99 2.89 -10.62
C TYR A 59 12.64 1.44 -10.33
N GLU A 60 13.68 0.62 -10.19
CA GLU A 60 13.59 -0.72 -9.60
C GLU A 60 14.18 -0.68 -8.19
N SER A 61 13.57 -1.42 -7.27
CA SER A 61 13.99 -1.52 -5.88
C SER A 61 13.71 -2.93 -5.36
N GLU A 62 14.20 -3.25 -4.17
CA GLU A 62 13.97 -4.53 -3.50
C GLU A 62 13.45 -4.32 -2.08
N VAL A 63 12.60 -5.24 -1.62
CA VAL A 63 12.07 -5.26 -0.25
C VAL A 63 13.19 -5.73 0.68
N PRO A 64 13.73 -4.88 1.59
CA PRO A 64 15.00 -5.18 2.27
C PRO A 64 15.01 -6.44 3.15
N LEU A 65 13.85 -6.88 3.66
CA LEU A 65 13.74 -8.12 4.42
C LEU A 65 13.70 -9.40 3.57
N THR A 66 13.53 -9.31 2.24
CA THR A 66 13.15 -10.46 1.40
C THR A 66 13.96 -10.57 0.10
N GLY A 67 14.49 -9.46 -0.43
CA GLY A 67 15.10 -9.40 -1.76
C GLY A 67 14.10 -9.49 -2.92
N ALA A 68 12.80 -9.47 -2.64
CA ALA A 68 11.77 -9.41 -3.68
C ALA A 68 11.82 -8.05 -4.39
N LYS A 69 11.91 -8.08 -5.71
CA LYS A 69 12.06 -6.89 -6.54
C LYS A 69 10.71 -6.32 -6.96
N TYR A 70 10.60 -5.00 -6.96
CA TYR A 70 9.45 -4.27 -7.47
C TYR A 70 9.89 -3.11 -8.37
N SER A 71 9.11 -2.86 -9.43
CA SER A 71 9.36 -1.81 -10.43
C SER A 71 8.28 -0.73 -10.32
N MET A 72 8.70 0.52 -10.24
CA MET A 72 7.85 1.69 -10.03
C MET A 72 8.00 2.66 -11.21
N VAL A 73 6.91 2.91 -11.93
CA VAL A 73 6.85 3.74 -13.13
C VAL A 73 6.40 5.15 -12.77
N LYS A 74 7.04 6.18 -13.35
CA LYS A 74 6.64 7.59 -13.23
C LYS A 74 5.39 7.85 -14.05
N ILE A 75 4.30 8.22 -13.37
CA ILE A 75 3.11 8.78 -14.01
C ILE A 75 3.25 10.30 -14.00
N PRO A 76 3.36 10.98 -15.17
CA PRO A 76 3.44 12.44 -15.23
C PRO A 76 2.11 13.07 -14.77
N GLY A 77 2.17 14.25 -14.16
CA GLY A 77 0.96 14.95 -13.74
C GLY A 77 0.19 15.52 -14.92
N GLY A 78 -1.13 15.57 -14.81
CA GLY A 78 -2.00 16.04 -15.88
C GLY A 78 -3.46 16.18 -15.44
N THR A 79 -4.34 16.37 -16.42
CA THR A 79 -5.78 16.48 -16.21
C THR A 79 -6.49 15.54 -17.17
N PHE A 80 -7.44 14.76 -16.66
CA PHE A 80 -8.22 13.80 -17.42
C PHE A 80 -9.71 13.89 -17.05
N ARG A 81 -10.54 13.11 -17.76
CA ARG A 81 -11.99 13.07 -17.58
C ARG A 81 -12.38 11.72 -17.02
N MET A 82 -12.62 11.69 -15.71
CA MET A 82 -12.90 10.49 -14.90
C MET A 82 -14.33 10.01 -15.12
N GLY A 83 -14.56 8.69 -15.08
CA GLY A 83 -15.87 8.04 -15.22
C GLY A 83 -16.42 7.93 -16.66
N SER A 84 -17.47 7.11 -16.82
CA SER A 84 -17.95 6.58 -18.12
C SER A 84 -18.91 7.52 -18.89
N PRO A 85 -18.86 7.58 -20.23
CA PRO A 85 -19.84 8.27 -21.07
C PRO A 85 -21.27 7.81 -20.85
N ALA A 86 -22.23 8.74 -20.94
CA ALA A 86 -23.65 8.46 -20.66
C ALA A 86 -24.30 7.46 -21.67
N ASP A 87 -23.65 7.24 -22.80
CA ASP A 87 -24.01 6.33 -23.90
C ASP A 87 -23.20 5.02 -23.91
N GLU A 88 -22.32 4.78 -22.93
CA GLU A 88 -21.52 3.55 -22.85
C GLU A 88 -22.36 2.31 -22.46
N ALA A 89 -22.13 1.21 -23.18
CA ALA A 89 -22.85 -0.05 -22.96
C ALA A 89 -22.44 -0.71 -21.64
N ASN A 90 -23.43 -1.05 -20.81
CA ASN A 90 -23.30 -1.63 -19.46
C ASN A 90 -22.88 -0.64 -18.34
N ARG A 91 -22.77 0.67 -18.63
CA ARG A 91 -22.52 1.72 -17.63
C ARG A 91 -23.50 1.62 -16.46
N GLN A 92 -22.98 1.52 -15.24
CA GLN A 92 -23.75 1.61 -13.99
C GLN A 92 -24.07 3.07 -13.61
N GLU A 93 -25.09 3.27 -12.76
CA GLU A 93 -25.51 4.62 -12.34
C GLU A 93 -24.38 5.41 -11.67
N ASN A 94 -23.55 4.74 -10.85
CA ASN A 94 -22.45 5.33 -10.08
C ASN A 94 -21.18 5.67 -10.89
N GLU A 95 -21.10 5.30 -12.17
CA GLU A 95 -19.97 5.64 -13.05
C GLU A 95 -20.11 7.06 -13.64
N GLY A 96 -20.57 8.03 -12.85
CA GLY A 96 -20.72 9.40 -13.31
C GLY A 96 -21.39 10.33 -12.29
N PRO A 97 -21.53 11.64 -12.62
CA PRO A 97 -21.22 12.26 -13.91
C PRO A 97 -19.72 12.24 -14.24
N GLN A 98 -19.37 12.38 -15.51
CA GLN A 98 -17.96 12.48 -15.90
C GLN A 98 -17.37 13.82 -15.43
N VAL A 99 -16.33 13.77 -14.58
CA VAL A 99 -15.71 14.94 -13.95
C VAL A 99 -14.31 15.16 -14.50
N GLU A 100 -13.92 16.42 -14.71
CA GLU A 100 -12.53 16.78 -15.01
C GLU A 100 -11.70 16.76 -13.71
N VAL A 101 -10.68 15.89 -13.66
CA VAL A 101 -9.85 15.68 -12.46
C VAL A 101 -8.39 15.93 -12.82
N SER A 102 -7.70 16.72 -11.99
CA SER A 102 -6.27 17.01 -12.14
C SER A 102 -5.46 16.25 -11.10
N VAL A 103 -4.43 15.53 -11.57
CA VAL A 103 -3.62 14.60 -10.80
C VAL A 103 -2.17 15.08 -10.80
N LYS A 104 -1.57 15.21 -9.61
CA LYS A 104 -0.14 15.54 -9.44
C LYS A 104 0.74 14.36 -9.92
N PRO A 105 1.97 14.58 -10.39
CA PRO A 105 2.86 13.47 -10.79
C PRO A 105 3.15 12.53 -9.61
N PHE A 106 3.20 11.22 -9.89
CA PHE A 106 3.42 10.17 -8.89
C PHE A 106 4.21 8.99 -9.46
N TRP A 107 4.52 7.99 -8.61
CA TRP A 107 5.00 6.69 -9.07
C TRP A 107 3.97 5.61 -8.76
N MET A 108 3.64 4.76 -9.73
CA MET A 108 2.82 3.55 -9.50
C MET A 108 3.66 2.30 -9.73
N GLY A 109 3.36 1.21 -9.00
CA GLY A 109 3.96 -0.08 -9.34
C GLY A 109 3.44 -0.62 -10.68
N ARG A 110 4.31 -1.33 -11.40
CA ARG A 110 4.08 -1.75 -12.78
C ARG A 110 3.15 -2.97 -12.96
N PHE A 111 3.00 -3.78 -11.92
CA PHE A 111 2.32 -5.09 -11.93
C PHE A 111 1.48 -5.22 -10.64
N GLU A 112 0.83 -6.35 -10.37
CA GLU A 112 0.21 -6.65 -9.08
C GLU A 112 1.23 -7.16 -8.01
N VAL A 113 1.00 -6.87 -6.70
CA VAL A 113 1.97 -7.14 -5.61
C VAL A 113 2.07 -8.65 -5.49
N THR A 114 3.27 -9.18 -5.63
CA THR A 114 3.48 -10.62 -5.63
C THR A 114 3.37 -11.21 -4.23
N TRP A 115 3.09 -12.52 -4.12
CA TRP A 115 3.25 -13.21 -2.84
C TRP A 115 4.70 -13.15 -2.33
N ASP A 116 5.69 -13.08 -3.21
CA ASP A 116 7.12 -12.93 -2.85
C ASP A 116 7.40 -11.62 -2.08
N GLU A 117 6.64 -10.57 -2.37
CA GLU A 117 6.66 -9.29 -1.66
C GLU A 117 5.80 -9.30 -0.37
N TYR A 118 4.57 -9.82 -0.45
CA TYR A 118 3.56 -9.67 0.60
C TYR A 118 3.57 -10.78 1.67
N GLU A 119 3.93 -12.02 1.32
CA GLU A 119 3.94 -13.13 2.29
C GLU A 119 4.87 -12.87 3.49
N PRO A 120 6.09 -12.32 3.35
CA PRO A 120 6.96 -12.07 4.50
C PRO A 120 6.47 -10.97 5.46
N TYR A 121 5.59 -10.07 5.00
CA TYR A 121 4.84 -9.15 5.86
C TYR A 121 3.65 -9.84 6.56
N MET A 122 2.98 -10.77 5.88
CA MET A 122 1.84 -11.53 6.41
C MET A 122 2.24 -12.66 7.39
N VAL A 123 3.40 -13.29 7.17
CA VAL A 123 3.86 -14.51 7.84
C VAL A 123 5.22 -14.26 8.50
N THR A 124 5.23 -13.41 9.52
CA THR A 124 6.45 -13.18 10.30
C THR A 124 6.85 -14.42 11.11
N ALA A 125 8.16 -14.63 11.23
CA ALA A 125 8.77 -15.79 11.88
C ALA A 125 8.48 -16.02 13.38
N PRO A 126 8.28 -15.00 14.25
CA PRO A 126 8.10 -15.23 15.68
C PRO A 126 6.63 -15.37 16.07
N ASP A 127 6.37 -16.31 16.98
CA ASP A 127 5.03 -16.55 17.52
C ASP A 127 4.45 -15.31 18.24
N ARG A 128 3.13 -15.16 18.12
CA ARG A 128 2.34 -14.14 18.83
C ARG A 128 1.47 -14.79 19.90
N LYS A 129 1.39 -14.13 21.05
CA LYS A 129 0.47 -14.45 22.15
C LYS A 129 -0.97 -14.22 21.69
N LYS A 130 -1.95 -14.82 22.38
CA LYS A 130 -3.39 -14.71 22.05
C LYS A 130 -3.93 -13.26 22.04
N ASN A 131 -3.22 -12.31 22.63
CA ASN A 131 -3.53 -10.87 22.61
C ASN A 131 -2.77 -10.10 21.50
N GLY A 132 -2.19 -10.79 20.51
CA GLY A 132 -1.46 -10.19 19.38
C GLY A 132 -0.02 -9.80 19.68
N ALA A 133 0.37 -9.66 20.96
CA ALA A 133 1.72 -9.28 21.34
C ALA A 133 2.75 -10.39 20.99
N ARG A 134 3.92 -10.00 20.49
CA ARG A 134 5.04 -10.91 20.20
C ARG A 134 5.49 -11.67 21.45
N VAL A 135 5.93 -12.92 21.25
CA VAL A 135 6.54 -13.74 22.32
C VAL A 135 7.98 -13.31 22.59
N ASP A 136 8.71 -12.88 21.56
CA ASP A 136 10.14 -12.59 21.50
C ASP A 136 10.54 -11.13 21.76
N TYR A 137 9.59 -10.25 22.12
CA TYR A 137 9.80 -8.80 22.12
C TYR A 137 11.00 -8.34 22.96
N ASP A 138 11.96 -7.71 22.28
CA ASP A 138 13.22 -7.20 22.82
C ASP A 138 13.50 -5.81 22.19
N PRO A 139 13.46 -4.72 22.97
CA PRO A 139 13.58 -3.35 22.44
C PRO A 139 14.98 -3.01 21.91
N HIS A 140 15.99 -3.86 22.10
CA HIS A 140 17.32 -3.69 21.49
C HIS A 140 17.49 -4.45 20.17
N LYS A 141 16.55 -5.33 19.82
CA LYS A 141 16.53 -6.08 18.55
C LYS A 141 15.41 -5.65 17.61
N HIS A 142 14.29 -5.17 18.15
CA HIS A 142 13.10 -4.81 17.38
C HIS A 142 13.22 -3.38 16.85
N THR A 143 12.96 -3.21 15.56
CA THR A 143 13.03 -1.95 14.84
C THR A 143 11.66 -1.27 14.73
N MET A 144 11.59 -0.09 14.10
CA MET A 144 10.28 0.51 13.78
C MET A 144 9.46 -0.31 12.77
N VAL A 145 10.10 -1.19 11.99
CA VAL A 145 9.43 -2.13 11.06
C VAL A 145 8.61 -3.16 11.85
N ASP A 146 9.16 -3.67 12.96
CA ASP A 146 8.51 -4.65 13.85
C ASP A 146 7.33 -4.08 14.64
N ALA A 147 7.23 -2.75 14.74
CA ALA A 147 6.13 -2.04 15.38
C ALA A 147 4.92 -1.80 14.45
N VAL A 148 5.07 -2.00 13.13
CA VAL A 148 3.95 -1.86 12.20
C VAL A 148 2.98 -3.03 12.37
N CYS A 149 1.68 -2.72 12.43
CA CYS A 149 0.64 -3.74 12.54
C CYS A 149 0.69 -4.70 11.33
N GLN A 150 0.77 -5.99 11.59
CA GLN A 150 0.72 -7.05 10.57
C GLN A 150 -0.51 -7.94 10.81
N PRO A 151 -1.12 -8.51 9.76
CA PRO A 151 -2.27 -9.40 9.90
C PRO A 151 -1.96 -10.63 10.75
N THR A 152 -3.00 -11.26 11.30
CA THR A 152 -2.86 -12.60 11.90
C THR A 152 -2.51 -13.60 10.81
N LYS A 153 -1.50 -14.45 11.06
CA LYS A 153 -1.11 -15.55 10.17
C LYS A 153 -2.34 -16.39 9.78
N PRO A 154 -2.60 -16.63 8.48
CA PRO A 154 -3.81 -17.33 8.04
C PRO A 154 -3.79 -18.81 8.43
N TYR A 155 -4.98 -19.40 8.60
CA TYR A 155 -5.15 -20.83 8.90
C TYR A 155 -4.96 -21.75 7.67
N THR A 156 -5.04 -21.18 6.47
CA THR A 156 -4.94 -21.86 5.17
C THR A 156 -4.00 -21.08 4.26
N GLU A 157 -3.44 -21.74 3.23
CA GLU A 157 -2.72 -21.03 2.17
C GLU A 157 -3.67 -20.08 1.43
N MET A 158 -3.31 -18.80 1.35
CA MET A 158 -4.20 -17.76 0.81
C MET A 158 -4.14 -17.62 -0.72
N SER A 159 -3.27 -18.39 -1.40
CA SER A 159 -3.28 -18.54 -2.86
C SER A 159 -4.47 -19.37 -3.38
N PHE A 160 -5.10 -20.16 -2.48
CA PHE A 160 -6.10 -21.18 -2.81
C PHE A 160 -5.68 -22.15 -3.94
N GLY A 161 -4.38 -22.39 -4.10
CA GLY A 161 -3.82 -23.29 -5.11
C GLY A 161 -3.58 -22.64 -6.48
N MET A 162 -3.79 -21.33 -6.63
CA MET A 162 -3.48 -20.59 -7.86
C MET A 162 -1.97 -20.39 -8.08
N GLY A 163 -1.16 -20.61 -7.04
CA GLY A 163 0.28 -20.36 -7.03
C GLY A 163 0.66 -19.10 -6.25
N GLN A 164 1.90 -19.06 -5.77
CA GLN A 164 2.45 -17.95 -5.00
C GLN A 164 3.49 -17.15 -5.79
N ARG A 165 4.61 -17.81 -6.12
CA ARG A 165 5.79 -17.17 -6.73
C ARG A 165 5.47 -16.54 -8.08
N GLY A 166 5.67 -15.23 -8.21
CA GLY A 166 5.33 -14.43 -9.39
C GLY A 166 3.83 -14.23 -9.64
N PHE A 167 2.95 -14.62 -8.71
CA PHE A 167 1.51 -14.41 -8.80
C PHE A 167 1.05 -13.30 -7.84
N PRO A 168 -0.03 -12.57 -8.18
CA PRO A 168 -0.62 -11.55 -7.31
C PRO A 168 -1.03 -12.12 -5.95
N ALA A 169 -0.68 -11.38 -4.89
CA ALA A 169 -1.18 -11.57 -3.55
C ALA A 169 -2.67 -11.19 -3.50
N ILE A 170 -3.51 -12.15 -3.16
CA ILE A 170 -4.97 -12.01 -3.13
C ILE A 170 -5.53 -12.17 -1.71
N SER A 171 -6.85 -11.99 -1.57
CA SER A 171 -7.63 -12.33 -0.37
C SER A 171 -7.29 -11.56 0.93
N MET A 172 -6.48 -10.50 0.84
CA MET A 172 -6.20 -9.54 1.91
C MET A 172 -7.37 -8.56 2.15
N THR A 173 -7.18 -7.57 3.03
CA THR A 173 -8.11 -6.45 3.25
C THR A 173 -7.45 -5.10 2.93
N GLN A 174 -8.25 -4.08 2.61
CA GLN A 174 -7.75 -2.72 2.35
C GLN A 174 -6.94 -2.15 3.54
N HIS A 175 -7.29 -2.51 4.79
CA HIS A 175 -6.48 -2.15 5.96
C HIS A 175 -5.13 -2.87 5.99
N ALA A 176 -5.10 -4.18 5.73
CA ALA A 176 -3.86 -4.95 5.66
C ALA A 176 -2.95 -4.45 4.53
N ALA A 177 -3.53 -3.99 3.43
CA ALA A 177 -2.85 -3.34 2.32
C ALA A 177 -2.23 -1.99 2.72
N ASN A 178 -2.99 -1.07 3.32
CA ASN A 178 -2.42 0.18 3.85
C ASN A 178 -1.29 -0.06 4.87
N LYS A 179 -1.42 -1.09 5.71
CA LYS A 179 -0.38 -1.47 6.69
C LYS A 179 0.85 -2.14 6.06
N TYR A 180 0.71 -2.84 4.93
CA TYR A 180 1.85 -3.29 4.11
C TYR A 180 2.62 -2.08 3.55
N CYS A 181 1.92 -1.09 3.00
CA CYS A 181 2.56 0.13 2.50
C CYS A 181 3.27 0.91 3.65
N GLN A 182 2.68 0.97 4.85
CA GLN A 182 3.35 1.50 6.04
C GLN A 182 4.61 0.69 6.42
N TRP A 183 4.57 -0.64 6.33
CA TRP A 183 5.68 -1.56 6.63
C TRP A 183 6.83 -1.44 5.64
N LEU A 184 6.55 -1.23 4.34
CA LEU A 184 7.58 -1.03 3.32
C LEU A 184 8.16 0.40 3.37
N SER A 185 7.36 1.39 3.76
CA SER A 185 7.83 2.75 4.08
C SER A 185 8.83 2.74 5.24
N ALA A 186 8.56 1.95 6.29
CA ALA A 186 9.41 1.83 7.47
C ALA A 186 10.76 1.13 7.21
N GLN A 187 10.87 0.33 6.14
CA GLN A 187 12.13 -0.32 5.73
C GLN A 187 12.97 0.59 4.82
N THR A 188 12.37 1.09 3.74
CA THR A 188 13.09 1.76 2.66
C THR A 188 13.35 3.23 2.95
N GLY A 189 12.35 3.97 3.44
CA GLY A 189 12.39 5.42 3.63
C GLY A 189 12.10 6.26 2.38
N HIS A 190 12.07 5.66 1.18
CA HIS A 190 11.12 6.11 0.14
C HIS A 190 9.70 5.88 0.66
N PHE A 191 8.70 6.75 0.24
CA PHE A 191 5.99 7.46 0.98
C PHE A 191 4.64 6.64 0.67
N TYR A 192 4.49 5.38 1.11
CA TYR A 192 3.79 4.37 0.33
C TYR A 192 2.37 4.36 0.84
N ARG A 193 1.46 4.67 -0.06
CA ARG A 193 0.03 4.54 0.11
C ARG A 193 -0.55 3.81 -1.08
N LEU A 194 -1.81 3.42 -0.95
CA LEU A 194 -2.63 3.05 -2.09
C LEU A 194 -2.80 4.26 -3.04
N PRO A 195 -2.96 4.02 -4.35
CA PRO A 195 -3.50 5.04 -5.25
C PRO A 195 -4.93 5.41 -4.82
N THR A 196 -5.31 6.64 -5.09
CA THR A 196 -6.73 7.05 -5.10
C THR A 196 -7.40 6.53 -6.38
N GLU A 197 -8.73 6.48 -6.38
CA GLU A 197 -9.55 6.05 -7.54
C GLU A 197 -9.19 6.86 -8.80
N ALA A 198 -9.01 8.18 -8.67
CA ALA A 198 -8.61 9.06 -9.76
C ALA A 198 -7.14 8.90 -10.21
N GLU A 199 -6.24 8.42 -9.35
CA GLU A 199 -4.88 8.05 -9.76
C GLU A 199 -4.86 6.68 -10.46
N TRP A 200 -5.80 5.79 -10.12
CA TRP A 200 -5.91 4.46 -10.70
C TRP A 200 -6.62 4.46 -12.07
N GLU A 201 -7.61 5.33 -12.30
CA GLU A 201 -8.19 5.56 -13.63
C GLU A 201 -7.25 6.31 -14.61
N TYR A 202 -6.18 6.93 -14.12
CA TYR A 202 -5.33 7.83 -14.91
C TYR A 202 -4.03 7.20 -15.45
N ALA A 203 -3.60 6.05 -14.92
CA ALA A 203 -2.27 5.47 -15.13
C ALA A 203 -2.25 4.25 -16.06
#